data_AF-A0A5M3VND0-F1
#
_entry.id   AF-A0A5M3VND0-F1
#
_cell.length_a   1.000
_cell.length_b   1.000
_cell.length_c   1.000
_cell.angle_alpha   90.00
_cell.angle_beta   90.00
_cell.angle_gamma   90.00
#
_symmetry.space_group_name_H-M   'P 1'
#
loop_
_entity.id
_entity.type
_entity.pdbx_description
1 polymer ?
#
loop_
_entity_poly.entity_id
_entity_poly.type
_entity_poly.pdbx_seq_one_letter_code
_entity_poly.pdbx_strand_id
1 'polypeptide(L)'
;MSTATTAGSWPSMSTNPPNLSGVGTDYVTWGQPVGGGKSGYVFRGGAVPVRTDGTEFTLGTFTHENFPIQAMPQPQFDVDLTVNVTFEDGTNADFSFRFHHNETPNNGPAPDDIVDLPTFVSPQTVTIDGETYGVVISGFKQNGQVVRQFISPENGSNSADVVAIFARAGEPDVHITTVRHKGEVKYTQADEFVEIINRGTVAANISGWTLGADDVGQDFVFPPGTVLQPGQKIRIYTNEVHPEWGGYTYNSRRPIWNDKGDAAKLRDPGGAVVSEFGYGSKAPTP
;
A
#
# COMPACT_ATOMS: atom_id res chain seq x y z
N MET A 1 2.74 23.52 1.38
CA MET A 1 1.32 23.16 1.26
C MET A 1 0.97 22.14 2.33
N SER A 2 -0.07 22.32 3.17
CA SER A 2 -0.26 21.48 4.37
C SER A 2 -1.39 20.45 4.28
N THR A 3 -2.46 20.78 3.55
CA THR A 3 -3.64 19.93 3.41
C THR A 3 -4.19 19.95 1.98
N ALA A 4 -4.98 18.94 1.65
CA ALA A 4 -5.78 18.85 0.43
C ALA A 4 -7.16 18.28 0.76
N THR A 5 -8.12 18.47 -0.13
CA THR A 5 -9.42 17.79 -0.08
C THR A 5 -9.52 16.84 -1.26
N THR A 6 -9.95 15.61 -1.00
CA THR A 6 -10.16 14.58 -2.01
C THR A 6 -11.65 14.34 -2.25
N ALA A 7 -11.99 13.98 -3.48
CA ALA A 7 -13.28 13.42 -3.87
C ALA A 7 -13.03 12.32 -4.91
N GLY A 8 -13.99 11.44 -5.15
CA GLY A 8 -13.84 10.37 -6.14
C GLY A 8 -15.03 10.23 -7.05
N SER A 9 -14.77 9.72 -8.25
CA SER A 9 -15.79 9.28 -9.20
C SER A 9 -15.36 7.99 -9.90
N TRP A 10 -16.32 7.17 -10.30
CA TRP A 10 -16.11 5.94 -11.05
C TRP A 10 -16.41 6.16 -12.54
N PRO A 11 -15.49 6.73 -13.34
CA PRO A 11 -15.77 7.16 -14.71
C PRO A 11 -16.07 6.04 -15.70
N SER A 12 -15.57 4.82 -15.47
CA SER A 12 -15.67 3.73 -16.43
C SER A 12 -15.57 2.35 -15.81
N MET A 13 -16.11 1.37 -16.55
CA MET A 13 -15.92 -0.05 -16.33
C MET A 13 -15.48 -0.70 -17.64
N SER A 14 -14.67 -1.75 -17.56
CA SER A 14 -14.22 -2.49 -18.76
C SER A 14 -15.32 -3.36 -19.38
N THR A 15 -16.46 -3.50 -18.69
CA THR A 15 -17.66 -4.19 -19.18
C THR A 15 -18.93 -3.35 -18.92
N ASN A 16 -20.06 -3.80 -19.46
CA ASN A 16 -21.38 -3.21 -19.21
C ASN A 16 -22.27 -4.25 -18.50
N PRO A 17 -22.10 -4.44 -17.17
CA PRO A 17 -22.84 -5.45 -16.44
C PRO A 17 -24.35 -5.11 -16.39
N PRO A 18 -25.22 -6.11 -16.15
CA PRO A 18 -26.66 -5.86 -16.02
C PRO A 18 -26.96 -4.78 -14.98
N ASN A 19 -27.97 -3.94 -15.22
CA ASN A 19 -28.38 -2.85 -14.32
C ASN A 19 -27.27 -1.87 -13.89
N LEU A 20 -26.21 -1.71 -14.67
CA LEU A 20 -25.18 -0.72 -14.40
C LEU A 20 -25.80 0.68 -14.18
N SER A 21 -25.43 1.34 -13.08
CA SER A 21 -25.89 2.69 -12.75
C SER A 21 -24.84 3.42 -11.92
N GLY A 22 -24.84 4.76 -11.98
CA GLY A 22 -23.97 5.60 -11.15
C GLY A 22 -22.55 5.84 -11.71
N VAL A 23 -22.27 5.42 -12.96
CA VAL A 23 -21.02 5.76 -13.65
C VAL A 23 -20.84 7.27 -13.71
N GLY A 24 -19.61 7.73 -13.43
CA GLY A 24 -19.25 9.15 -13.31
C GLY A 24 -19.60 9.77 -11.96
N THR A 25 -20.16 9.00 -11.03
CA THR A 25 -20.46 9.45 -9.65
C THR A 25 -19.56 8.75 -8.65
N ASP A 26 -19.67 9.13 -7.38
CA ASP A 26 -18.94 8.54 -6.27
C ASP A 26 -19.48 7.15 -5.82
N TYR A 27 -20.57 6.70 -6.44
CA TYR A 27 -21.24 5.42 -6.18
C TYR A 27 -21.69 4.75 -7.48
N VAL A 28 -21.10 3.60 -7.81
CA VAL A 28 -21.45 2.83 -9.00
C VAL A 28 -21.96 1.44 -8.60
N THR A 29 -23.03 0.97 -9.24
CA THR A 29 -23.70 -0.31 -8.91
C THR A 29 -23.93 -1.16 -10.15
N TRP A 30 -23.96 -2.48 -9.97
CA TRP A 30 -24.18 -3.47 -11.03
C TRP A 30 -24.94 -4.70 -10.55
N GLY A 31 -25.33 -5.55 -11.49
CA GLY A 31 -25.96 -6.85 -11.26
C GLY A 31 -27.49 -6.80 -11.16
N GLN A 32 -28.11 -7.94 -11.47
CA GLN A 32 -29.53 -8.19 -11.19
C GLN A 32 -29.63 -8.79 -9.78
N PRO A 33 -30.22 -8.10 -8.79
CA PRO A 33 -30.33 -8.63 -7.43
C PRO A 33 -31.08 -9.97 -7.37
N VAL A 34 -30.58 -10.92 -6.56
CA VAL A 34 -31.35 -12.10 -6.11
C VAL A 34 -31.69 -12.04 -4.63
N GLY A 35 -31.14 -11.06 -3.91
CA GLY A 35 -31.45 -10.69 -2.52
C GLY A 35 -30.55 -9.52 -2.08
N GLY A 36 -30.92 -8.76 -1.05
CA GLY A 36 -30.05 -7.76 -0.42
C GLY A 36 -29.81 -6.45 -1.19
N GLY A 37 -29.70 -6.48 -2.53
CA GLY A 37 -29.45 -5.28 -3.34
C GLY A 37 -28.62 -5.58 -4.58
N LYS A 38 -28.09 -4.51 -5.21
CA LYS A 38 -27.06 -4.60 -6.25
C LYS A 38 -25.69 -4.58 -5.60
N SER A 39 -24.71 -5.25 -6.18
CA SER A 39 -23.30 -5.02 -5.80
C SER A 39 -22.82 -3.66 -6.32
N GLY A 40 -21.80 -3.09 -5.71
CA GLY A 40 -21.34 -1.75 -6.07
C GLY A 40 -20.15 -1.21 -5.29
N TYR A 41 -19.53 -0.17 -5.83
CA TYR A 41 -18.44 0.53 -5.17
C TYR A 41 -18.82 1.96 -4.79
N VAL A 42 -18.41 2.34 -3.59
CA VAL A 42 -18.47 3.72 -3.10
C VAL A 42 -17.04 4.19 -2.81
N PHE A 43 -16.71 5.40 -3.25
CA PHE A 43 -15.51 6.09 -2.78
C PHE A 43 -15.91 7.40 -2.10
N ARG A 44 -15.41 7.63 -0.88
CA ARG A 44 -15.62 8.87 -0.14
C ARG A 44 -14.27 9.49 0.18
N GLY A 45 -14.02 10.65 -0.41
CA GLY A 45 -12.85 11.47 -0.07
C GLY A 45 -13.12 12.38 1.15
N GLY A 46 -12.16 13.24 1.46
CA GLY A 46 -12.24 14.18 2.56
C GLY A 46 -10.98 15.04 2.68
N ALA A 47 -10.82 15.73 3.81
CA ALA A 47 -9.59 16.46 4.09
C ALA A 47 -8.44 15.48 4.40
N VAL A 48 -7.30 15.65 3.74
CA VAL A 48 -6.12 14.81 3.88
C VAL A 48 -4.87 15.68 4.11
N PRO A 49 -3.90 15.23 4.92
CA PRO A 49 -2.62 15.92 5.03
C PRO A 49 -1.81 15.72 3.75
N VAL A 50 -1.07 16.74 3.34
CA VAL A 50 -0.10 16.62 2.24
C VAL A 50 1.26 16.29 2.86
N ARG A 51 1.76 15.08 2.58
CA ARG A 51 3.00 14.55 3.16
C ARG A 51 3.97 14.12 2.05
N THR A 52 5.03 14.90 1.85
CA THR A 52 6.04 14.67 0.82
C THR A 52 7.30 13.97 1.33
N ASP A 53 7.34 13.62 2.62
CA ASP A 53 8.36 12.78 3.25
C ASP A 53 8.16 11.28 2.95
N GLY A 54 7.13 10.96 2.16
CA GLY A 54 6.70 9.62 1.79
C GLY A 54 6.11 8.82 2.95
N THR A 55 5.63 9.52 3.99
CA THR A 55 4.73 8.91 4.97
C THR A 55 3.35 8.69 4.37
N GLU A 56 2.76 7.56 4.76
CA GLU A 56 1.41 7.19 4.32
C GLU A 56 0.35 8.18 4.83
N PHE A 57 -0.67 8.40 4.00
CA PHE A 57 -1.89 9.13 4.33
C PHE A 57 -3.11 8.41 3.76
N THR A 58 -4.27 8.60 4.37
CA THR A 58 -5.54 8.10 3.84
C THR A 58 -6.00 9.00 2.71
N LEU A 59 -6.11 8.48 1.50
CA LEU A 59 -6.60 9.17 0.31
C LEU A 59 -8.13 9.32 0.33
N GLY A 60 -8.81 8.34 0.90
CA GLY A 60 -10.26 8.28 1.07
C GLY A 60 -10.69 6.89 1.54
N THR A 61 -11.98 6.70 1.75
CA THR A 61 -12.56 5.41 2.12
C THR A 61 -13.18 4.76 0.90
N PHE A 62 -12.73 3.56 0.58
CA PHE A 62 -13.34 2.67 -0.39
C PHE A 62 -14.31 1.73 0.34
N THR A 63 -15.50 1.52 -0.23
CA THR A 63 -16.49 0.58 0.27
C THR A 63 -16.96 -0.30 -0.86
N HIS A 64 -16.93 -1.60 -0.63
CA HIS A 64 -17.61 -2.57 -1.50
C HIS A 64 -18.93 -2.94 -0.85
N GLU A 65 -20.00 -2.82 -1.61
CA GLU A 65 -21.30 -3.42 -1.31
C GLU A 65 -21.35 -4.73 -2.09
N ASN A 66 -21.22 -5.85 -1.37
CA ASN A 66 -21.23 -7.19 -1.95
C ASN A 66 -22.55 -7.89 -1.62
N PHE A 67 -23.50 -7.85 -2.56
CA PHE A 67 -24.84 -8.42 -2.39
C PHE A 67 -25.10 -9.52 -3.43
N PRO A 68 -25.90 -10.55 -3.11
CA PRO A 68 -26.19 -11.61 -4.06
C PRO A 68 -26.83 -11.09 -5.35
N ILE A 69 -26.14 -11.29 -6.47
CA ILE A 69 -26.64 -11.00 -7.82
C ILE A 69 -26.75 -12.27 -8.67
N GLN A 70 -27.55 -12.20 -9.74
CA GLN A 70 -27.59 -13.24 -10.77
C GLN A 70 -26.20 -13.35 -11.42
N ALA A 71 -25.80 -14.59 -11.74
CA ALA A 71 -24.51 -14.87 -12.37
C ALA A 71 -24.29 -13.99 -13.61
N MET A 72 -23.15 -13.30 -13.64
CA MET A 72 -22.75 -12.43 -14.74
C MET A 72 -22.00 -13.22 -15.83
N PRO A 73 -22.18 -12.87 -17.12
CA PRO A 73 -21.37 -13.46 -18.20
C PRO A 73 -19.87 -13.21 -18.07
N GLN A 74 -19.50 -12.08 -17.44
CA GLN A 74 -18.13 -11.67 -17.14
C GLN A 74 -18.05 -11.32 -15.65
N PRO A 75 -17.70 -12.28 -14.78
CA PRO A 75 -17.56 -12.04 -13.35
C PRO A 75 -16.29 -11.26 -13.00
N GLN A 76 -15.32 -11.19 -13.91
CA GLN A 76 -14.09 -10.41 -13.76
C GLN A 76 -14.10 -9.21 -14.70
N PHE A 77 -13.90 -8.02 -14.13
CA PHE A 77 -13.87 -6.77 -14.87
C PHE A 77 -13.11 -5.70 -14.10
N ASP A 78 -12.80 -4.60 -14.77
CA ASP A 78 -12.10 -3.47 -14.18
C ASP A 78 -13.09 -2.32 -13.94
N VAL A 79 -12.90 -1.60 -12.85
CA VAL A 79 -13.61 -0.37 -12.51
C VAL A 79 -12.56 0.72 -12.30
N ASP A 80 -12.61 1.77 -13.09
CA ASP A 80 -11.66 2.89 -12.99
C ASP A 80 -12.18 3.89 -11.95
N LEU A 81 -11.29 4.35 -11.06
CA LEU A 81 -11.50 5.42 -10.09
C LEU A 81 -10.70 6.65 -10.53
N THR A 82 -11.34 7.81 -10.56
CA THR A 82 -10.65 9.11 -10.56
C THR A 82 -10.77 9.72 -9.17
N VAL A 83 -9.64 10.02 -8.55
CA VAL A 83 -9.58 10.80 -7.31
C VAL A 83 -9.22 12.24 -7.68
N ASN A 84 -10.17 13.15 -7.46
CA ASN A 84 -9.98 14.59 -7.62
C ASN A 84 -9.36 15.15 -6.34
N VAL A 85 -8.29 15.92 -6.47
CA VAL A 85 -7.58 16.52 -5.35
C VAL A 85 -7.52 18.04 -5.52
N THR A 86 -8.02 18.76 -4.53
CA THR A 86 -7.90 20.22 -4.43
C THR A 86 -6.98 20.55 -3.26
N PHE A 87 -5.84 21.17 -3.55
CA PHE A 87 -4.87 21.58 -2.55
C PHE A 87 -5.26 22.90 -1.89
N GLU A 88 -4.69 23.17 -0.71
CA GLU A 88 -4.95 24.39 0.08
C GLU A 88 -4.68 25.70 -0.70
N ASP A 89 -3.76 25.69 -1.66
CA ASP A 89 -3.44 26.85 -2.50
C ASP A 89 -4.36 27.01 -3.73
N GLY A 90 -5.35 26.13 -3.89
CA GLY A 90 -6.29 26.10 -5.01
C GLY A 90 -5.80 25.31 -6.22
N THR A 91 -4.60 24.75 -6.20
CA THR A 91 -4.13 23.81 -7.24
C THR A 91 -5.03 22.58 -7.27
N ASN A 92 -5.31 22.06 -8.46
CA ASN A 92 -6.05 20.82 -8.63
C ASN A 92 -5.18 19.77 -9.33
N ALA A 93 -5.31 18.52 -8.91
CA ALA A 93 -4.72 17.36 -9.58
C ALA A 93 -5.70 16.19 -9.51
N ASP A 94 -5.80 15.44 -10.61
CA ASP A 94 -6.63 14.24 -10.69
C ASP A 94 -5.74 13.03 -10.83
N PHE A 95 -6.00 11.99 -10.04
CA PHE A 95 -5.25 10.74 -10.07
C PHE A 95 -6.18 9.58 -10.40
N SER A 96 -5.84 8.80 -11.43
CA SER A 96 -6.62 7.63 -11.81
C SER A 96 -6.02 6.33 -11.30
N PHE A 97 -6.88 5.41 -10.85
CA PHE A 97 -6.53 4.06 -10.44
C PHE A 97 -7.51 3.07 -11.04
N ARG A 98 -7.04 1.84 -11.28
CA ARG A 98 -7.87 0.75 -11.78
C ARG A 98 -8.03 -0.30 -10.69
N PHE A 99 -9.28 -0.67 -10.44
CA PHE A 99 -9.65 -1.73 -9.51
C PHE A 99 -10.07 -2.92 -10.36
N HIS A 100 -9.38 -4.04 -10.22
CA HIS A 100 -9.82 -5.29 -10.81
C HIS A 100 -10.76 -5.99 -9.83
N HIS A 101 -11.96 -6.28 -10.29
CA HIS A 101 -13.02 -6.90 -9.53
C HIS A 101 -13.18 -8.35 -9.99
N ASN A 102 -13.33 -9.26 -9.04
CA ASN A 102 -13.65 -10.65 -9.30
C ASN A 102 -14.86 -11.04 -8.45
N GLU A 103 -16.03 -11.03 -9.09
CA GLU A 103 -17.30 -11.51 -8.54
C GLU A 103 -17.26 -13.04 -8.49
N THR A 104 -17.27 -13.59 -7.28
CA THR A 104 -17.14 -15.03 -7.12
C THR A 104 -18.50 -15.72 -7.31
N PRO A 105 -18.57 -16.91 -7.95
CA PRO A 105 -19.86 -17.55 -8.18
C PRO A 105 -20.59 -17.90 -6.88
N ASN A 106 -21.85 -17.46 -6.77
CA ASN A 106 -22.75 -17.74 -5.64
C ASN A 106 -23.24 -19.21 -5.52
N ASN A 107 -22.49 -20.19 -6.03
CA ASN A 107 -22.84 -21.61 -5.96
C ASN A 107 -21.82 -22.40 -5.11
N GLY A 108 -22.29 -23.07 -4.04
CA GLY A 108 -21.44 -23.72 -3.03
C GLY A 108 -21.23 -22.81 -1.81
N PRO A 109 -20.20 -23.04 -0.95
CA PRO A 109 -19.80 -22.03 0.03
C PRO A 109 -19.41 -20.77 -0.76
N ALA A 110 -20.26 -19.76 -0.73
CA ALA A 110 -20.08 -18.55 -1.51
C ALA A 110 -18.73 -17.91 -1.12
N PRO A 111 -17.75 -17.80 -2.03
CA PRO A 111 -16.47 -17.22 -1.70
C PRO A 111 -16.62 -15.71 -1.45
N ASP A 112 -15.66 -15.12 -0.76
CA ASP A 112 -15.59 -13.67 -0.65
C ASP A 112 -15.17 -13.07 -1.99
N ASP A 113 -15.77 -11.94 -2.36
CA ASP A 113 -15.37 -11.19 -3.54
C ASP A 113 -14.04 -10.51 -3.35
N ILE A 114 -13.27 -10.47 -4.44
CA ILE A 114 -11.89 -10.01 -4.42
C ILE A 114 -11.76 -8.75 -5.26
N VAL A 115 -11.11 -7.75 -4.66
CA VAL A 115 -10.74 -6.51 -5.33
C VAL A 115 -9.25 -6.28 -5.19
N ASP A 116 -8.55 -6.12 -6.30
CA ASP A 116 -7.12 -5.82 -6.34
C ASP A 116 -6.81 -4.65 -7.28
N LEU A 117 -5.56 -4.17 -7.23
CA LEU A 117 -5.08 -3.11 -8.11
C LEU A 117 -4.06 -3.72 -9.09
N PRO A 118 -4.33 -3.72 -10.42
CA PRO A 118 -3.35 -4.13 -11.42
C PRO A 118 -2.10 -3.25 -11.42
N THR A 119 -2.28 -1.97 -11.11
CA THR A 119 -1.21 -0.99 -10.86
C THR A 119 -1.54 -0.17 -9.65
N PHE A 120 -0.53 0.09 -8.84
CA PHE A 120 -0.64 0.91 -7.62
C PHE A 120 -0.24 2.36 -7.86
N VAL A 121 0.37 2.65 -9.01
CA VAL A 121 0.87 3.97 -9.38
C VAL A 121 -0.15 4.64 -10.28
N SER A 122 -0.55 5.86 -9.90
CA SER A 122 -1.30 6.73 -10.79
C SER A 122 -0.43 7.21 -11.95
N PRO A 123 -0.93 7.22 -13.20
CA PRO A 123 -0.16 7.72 -14.33
C PRO A 123 0.02 9.25 -14.31
N GLN A 124 -0.78 9.97 -13.52
CA GLN A 124 -0.69 11.41 -13.35
C GLN A 124 0.32 11.79 -12.25
N THR A 125 0.88 12.98 -12.38
CA THR A 125 1.79 13.58 -11.39
C THR A 125 1.31 14.96 -10.97
N VAL A 126 1.85 15.44 -9.86
CA VAL A 126 1.66 16.79 -9.35
C VAL A 126 3.01 17.37 -8.91
N THR A 127 3.19 18.68 -9.11
CA THR A 127 4.36 19.39 -8.59
C THR A 127 4.01 20.04 -7.25
N ILE A 128 4.76 19.72 -6.21
CA ILE A 128 4.61 20.30 -4.86
C ILE A 128 5.97 20.85 -4.46
N ASP A 129 6.03 22.15 -4.13
CA ASP A 129 7.24 22.84 -3.69
C ASP A 129 8.46 22.66 -4.64
N GLY A 130 8.19 22.53 -5.95
CA GLY A 130 9.21 22.39 -7.01
C GLY A 130 9.61 20.96 -7.36
N GLU A 131 9.16 19.97 -6.58
CA GLU A 131 9.42 18.55 -6.81
C GLU A 131 8.21 17.86 -7.43
N THR A 132 8.44 16.90 -8.33
CA THR A 132 7.36 16.18 -9.02
C THR A 132 7.06 14.85 -8.33
N TYR A 133 5.82 14.68 -7.92
CA TYR A 133 5.33 13.50 -7.22
C TYR A 133 4.26 12.78 -8.04
N GLY A 134 4.30 11.45 -8.03
CA GLY A 134 3.14 10.62 -8.34
C GLY A 134 2.38 10.25 -7.07
N VAL A 135 1.15 9.76 -7.21
CA VAL A 135 0.41 9.14 -6.11
C VAL A 135 0.48 7.62 -6.27
N VAL A 136 0.95 6.95 -5.23
CA VAL A 136 1.01 5.49 -5.17
C VAL A 136 0.12 5.01 -4.03
N ILE A 137 -0.86 4.17 -4.34
CA ILE A 137 -1.64 3.46 -3.33
C ILE A 137 -0.73 2.40 -2.71
N SER A 138 -0.50 2.46 -1.39
CA SER A 138 0.24 1.42 -0.69
C SER A 138 -0.66 0.20 -0.38
N GLY A 139 -1.96 0.44 -0.22
CA GLY A 139 -2.98 -0.60 -0.14
C GLY A 139 -4.26 -0.15 0.55
N PHE A 140 -5.07 -1.13 0.92
CA PHE A 140 -6.31 -1.00 1.68
C PHE A 140 -6.02 -1.25 3.15
N LYS A 141 -6.30 -0.27 4.02
CA LYS A 141 -6.12 -0.42 5.46
C LYS A 141 -7.41 -0.90 6.12
N GLN A 142 -7.36 -2.10 6.68
CA GLN A 142 -8.43 -2.72 7.46
C GLN A 142 -7.89 -3.19 8.80
N ASN A 143 -8.59 -2.89 9.90
CA ASN A 143 -8.17 -3.29 11.26
C ASN A 143 -6.71 -2.91 11.60
N GLY A 144 -6.22 -1.80 11.03
CA GLY A 144 -4.86 -1.31 11.23
C GLY A 144 -3.79 -1.93 10.31
N GLN A 145 -4.12 -2.95 9.52
CA GLN A 145 -3.22 -3.60 8.56
C GLN A 145 -3.47 -3.10 7.15
N VAL A 146 -2.40 -2.81 6.40
CA VAL A 146 -2.47 -2.46 4.98
C VAL A 146 -2.31 -3.73 4.16
N VAL A 147 -3.29 -4.03 3.32
CA VAL A 147 -3.32 -5.19 2.41
C VAL A 147 -3.43 -4.72 0.96
N ARG A 148 -2.87 -5.48 0.01
CA ARG A 148 -2.94 -5.14 -1.43
C ARG A 148 -4.13 -5.77 -2.15
N GLN A 149 -4.84 -6.65 -1.46
CA GLN A 149 -6.06 -7.28 -1.92
C GLN A 149 -7.13 -7.01 -0.87
N PHE A 150 -8.29 -6.55 -1.33
CA PHE A 150 -9.45 -6.28 -0.51
C PHE A 150 -10.45 -7.42 -0.68
N ILE A 151 -10.79 -8.06 0.42
CA ILE A 151 -11.67 -9.24 0.48
C ILE A 151 -13.01 -8.79 1.04
N SER A 152 -14.10 -9.14 0.36
CA SER A 152 -15.45 -8.65 0.65
C SER A 152 -16.41 -9.80 0.91
N PRO A 153 -16.82 -10.03 2.16
CA PRO A 153 -17.78 -11.08 2.47
C PRO A 153 -19.12 -10.86 1.76
N GLU A 154 -19.71 -11.97 1.30
CA GLU A 154 -21.05 -12.00 0.72
C GLU A 154 -22.13 -11.47 1.68
N ASN A 155 -23.21 -10.91 1.11
CA ASN A 155 -24.39 -10.41 1.83
C ASN A 155 -24.13 -9.22 2.75
N GLY A 156 -23.22 -8.34 2.38
CA GLY A 156 -22.90 -7.20 3.23
C GLY A 156 -22.12 -6.11 2.53
N SER A 157 -21.63 -5.19 3.34
CA SER A 157 -20.72 -4.15 2.88
C SER A 157 -19.57 -4.05 3.85
N ASN A 158 -18.38 -3.86 3.30
CA ASN A 158 -17.18 -3.58 4.08
C ASN A 158 -16.40 -2.43 3.44
N SER A 159 -15.59 -1.77 4.27
CA SER A 159 -14.82 -0.61 3.88
C SER A 159 -13.34 -0.78 4.23
N ALA A 160 -12.50 -0.03 3.53
CA ALA A 160 -11.10 0.20 3.87
C ALA A 160 -10.72 1.64 3.59
N ASP A 161 -9.79 2.15 4.39
CA ASP A 161 -9.06 3.36 4.01
C ASP A 161 -8.12 3.01 2.85
N VAL A 162 -8.22 3.73 1.73
CA VAL A 162 -7.23 3.66 0.67
C VAL A 162 -6.04 4.49 1.12
N VAL A 163 -4.93 3.83 1.42
CA VAL A 163 -3.72 4.48 1.91
C VAL A 163 -2.78 4.72 0.74
N ALA A 164 -2.21 5.92 0.68
CA ALA A 164 -1.32 6.35 -0.38
C ALA A 164 -0.09 7.06 0.16
N ILE A 165 0.91 7.20 -0.72
CA ILE A 165 2.09 8.04 -0.52
C ILE A 165 2.24 8.97 -1.73
N PHE A 166 2.73 10.19 -1.48
CA PHE A 166 3.33 10.99 -2.55
C PHE A 166 4.72 10.43 -2.82
N ALA A 167 4.87 9.83 -3.99
CA ALA A 167 6.07 9.12 -4.39
C ALA A 167 6.90 9.96 -5.37
N ARG A 168 8.23 9.91 -5.26
CA ARG A 168 9.11 10.59 -6.21
C ARG A 168 8.89 10.02 -7.61
N ALA A 169 8.57 10.89 -8.56
CA ALA A 169 8.22 10.47 -9.91
C ALA A 169 9.47 10.07 -10.71
N GLY A 170 9.39 8.94 -11.40
CA GLY A 170 10.38 8.51 -12.40
C GLY A 170 11.59 7.75 -11.87
N GLU A 171 11.70 7.53 -10.56
CA GLU A 171 12.81 6.80 -9.94
C GLU A 171 12.36 5.86 -8.81
N PRO A 172 13.16 4.83 -8.46
CA PRO A 172 13.01 4.11 -7.19
C PRO A 172 13.51 4.96 -6.01
N ASP A 173 12.86 4.87 -4.86
CA ASP A 173 13.31 5.51 -3.61
C ASP A 173 13.12 4.51 -2.45
N VAL A 174 14.12 3.67 -2.19
CA VAL A 174 14.03 2.67 -1.13
C VAL A 174 14.47 3.28 0.20
N HIS A 175 13.59 3.23 1.18
CA HIS A 175 13.79 3.90 2.47
C HIS A 175 13.45 3.01 3.65
N ILE A 176 14.22 3.12 4.73
CA ILE A 176 13.93 2.50 6.02
C ILE A 176 12.86 3.34 6.74
N THR A 177 11.71 2.75 7.02
CA THR A 177 10.60 3.45 7.71
C THR A 177 10.57 3.17 9.20
N THR A 178 11.06 2.01 9.64
CA THR A 178 10.95 1.58 11.03
C THR A 178 12.07 0.63 11.39
N VAL A 179 12.61 0.80 12.60
CA VAL A 179 13.41 -0.20 13.29
C VAL A 179 12.72 -0.54 14.62
N ARG A 180 12.13 -1.74 14.71
CA ARG A 180 11.60 -2.27 15.96
C ARG A 180 12.72 -2.99 16.68
N HIS A 181 13.31 -2.32 17.67
CA HIS A 181 14.55 -2.73 18.35
C HIS A 181 14.36 -3.15 19.82
N LYS A 182 13.10 -3.36 20.24
CA LYS A 182 12.73 -3.81 21.59
C LYS A 182 11.68 -4.89 21.45
N GLY A 183 12.14 -6.06 21.00
CA GLY A 183 11.26 -7.22 20.81
C GLY A 183 10.55 -7.64 22.10
N GLU A 184 9.36 -8.23 21.95
CA GLU A 184 8.58 -8.80 23.05
C GLU A 184 9.01 -10.24 23.37
N VAL A 185 9.67 -10.92 22.43
CA VAL A 185 10.20 -12.27 22.64
C VAL A 185 11.45 -12.19 23.53
N LYS A 186 11.31 -12.59 24.79
CA LYS A 186 12.38 -12.52 25.78
C LYS A 186 13.66 -13.23 25.32
N TYR A 187 14.80 -12.62 25.65
CA TYR A 187 16.17 -13.10 25.39
C TYR A 187 16.61 -13.12 23.92
N THR A 188 15.75 -13.54 23.00
CA THR A 188 16.10 -13.64 21.58
C THR A 188 15.67 -12.44 20.76
N GLN A 189 14.63 -11.72 21.21
CA GLN A 189 14.02 -10.59 20.50
C GLN A 189 13.74 -10.93 19.03
N ALA A 190 13.22 -12.15 18.81
CA ALA A 190 13.02 -12.73 17.49
C ALA A 190 12.07 -11.90 16.60
N ASP A 191 11.18 -11.13 17.24
CA ASP A 191 10.15 -10.26 16.67
C ASP A 191 10.61 -8.83 16.39
N GLU A 192 11.89 -8.53 16.61
CA GLU A 192 12.51 -7.30 16.09
C GLU A 192 12.56 -7.32 14.58
N PHE A 193 12.40 -6.15 13.96
CA PHE A 193 12.46 -6.04 12.53
C PHE A 193 12.90 -4.66 12.06
N VAL A 194 13.35 -4.61 10.82
CA VAL A 194 13.42 -3.39 10.03
C VAL A 194 12.39 -3.44 8.93
N GLU A 195 11.62 -2.37 8.78
CA GLU A 195 10.69 -2.17 7.67
C GLU A 195 11.32 -1.24 6.64
N ILE A 196 11.24 -1.65 5.38
CA ILE A 196 11.61 -0.80 4.24
C ILE A 196 10.44 -0.66 3.28
N ILE A 197 10.41 0.47 2.57
CA ILE A 197 9.40 0.80 1.56
C ILE A 197 10.08 1.33 0.30
N ASN A 198 9.48 1.12 -0.87
CA ASN A 198 9.79 1.90 -2.07
C ASN A 198 8.84 3.11 -2.18
N ARG A 199 9.33 4.32 -1.91
CA ARG A 199 8.60 5.60 -2.03
C ARG A 199 8.76 6.24 -3.40
N GLY A 200 9.29 5.51 -4.38
CA GLY A 200 9.39 5.93 -5.76
C GLY A 200 8.26 5.36 -6.63
N THR A 201 8.04 5.94 -7.81
CA THR A 201 7.06 5.42 -8.77
C THR A 201 7.61 4.30 -9.67
N VAL A 202 8.89 3.94 -9.53
CA VAL A 202 9.54 2.89 -10.32
C VAL A 202 9.94 1.73 -9.43
N ALA A 203 9.78 0.50 -9.92
CA ALA A 203 10.19 -0.71 -9.19
C ALA A 203 11.70 -0.70 -8.90
N ALA A 204 12.08 -1.03 -7.66
CA ALA A 204 13.46 -1.06 -7.21
C ALA A 204 13.98 -2.49 -7.20
N ASN A 205 15.01 -2.79 -8.00
CA ASN A 205 15.74 -4.05 -7.87
C ASN A 205 16.76 -3.91 -6.73
N ILE A 206 16.49 -4.59 -5.61
CA ILE A 206 17.32 -4.56 -4.41
C ILE A 206 18.13 -5.84 -4.23
N SER A 207 18.29 -6.64 -5.29
CA SER A 207 19.11 -7.85 -5.25
C SER A 207 20.54 -7.54 -4.82
N GLY A 208 21.05 -8.27 -3.82
CA GLY A 208 22.42 -8.10 -3.32
C GLY A 208 22.64 -6.83 -2.49
N TRP A 209 21.61 -6.02 -2.25
CA TRP A 209 21.68 -4.94 -1.27
C TRP A 209 21.89 -5.54 0.12
N THR A 210 22.47 -4.75 1.04
CA THR A 210 22.68 -5.18 2.42
C THR A 210 21.93 -4.31 3.41
N LEU A 211 21.40 -4.94 4.47
CA LEU A 211 20.74 -4.27 5.57
C LEU A 211 21.32 -4.73 6.90
N GLY A 212 21.93 -3.80 7.62
CA GLY A 212 22.55 -4.07 8.91
C GLY A 212 22.97 -2.79 9.60
N ALA A 213 23.66 -2.94 10.73
CA ALA A 213 24.31 -1.84 11.44
C ALA A 213 25.78 -1.72 10.99
N ASP A 214 26.64 -1.16 11.84
CA ASP A 214 28.09 -1.13 11.61
C ASP A 214 28.83 -2.35 12.23
N ASP A 215 28.08 -3.29 12.82
CA ASP A 215 28.63 -4.50 13.42
C ASP A 215 28.92 -5.59 12.37
N VAL A 216 30.18 -6.03 12.33
CA VAL A 216 30.66 -7.03 11.36
C VAL A 216 29.92 -8.35 11.53
N GLY A 217 29.37 -8.87 10.42
CA GLY A 217 28.73 -10.19 10.36
C GLY A 217 27.24 -10.20 10.70
N GLN A 218 26.61 -9.03 10.84
CA GLN A 218 25.16 -8.90 11.08
C GLN A 218 24.39 -8.32 9.89
N ASP A 219 25.00 -8.26 8.71
CA ASP A 219 24.32 -7.82 7.50
C ASP A 219 23.38 -8.90 6.96
N PHE A 220 22.14 -8.52 6.66
CA PHE A 220 21.25 -9.28 5.81
C PHE A 220 21.51 -8.92 4.35
N VAL A 221 21.62 -9.92 3.46
CA VAL A 221 21.78 -9.69 2.02
C VAL A 221 20.50 -10.09 1.32
N PHE A 222 19.91 -9.16 0.55
CA PHE A 222 18.70 -9.45 -0.21
C PHE A 222 18.96 -10.48 -1.31
N PRO A 223 18.17 -11.56 -1.40
CA PRO A 223 18.36 -12.60 -2.40
C PRO A 223 18.27 -12.08 -3.85
N PRO A 224 18.90 -12.76 -4.82
CA PRO A 224 18.74 -12.45 -6.23
C PRO A 224 17.26 -12.47 -6.67
N GLY A 225 16.89 -11.52 -7.51
CA GLY A 225 15.52 -11.36 -8.01
C GLY A 225 14.59 -10.59 -7.07
N THR A 226 15.10 -10.05 -5.96
CA THR A 226 14.27 -9.24 -5.06
C THR A 226 13.97 -7.87 -5.69
N VAL A 227 12.69 -7.64 -5.99
CA VAL A 227 12.19 -6.39 -6.56
C VAL A 227 11.10 -5.82 -5.66
N LEU A 228 11.28 -4.58 -5.21
CA LEU A 228 10.32 -3.85 -4.40
C LEU A 228 9.48 -2.94 -5.30
N GLN A 229 8.20 -3.27 -5.46
CA GLN A 229 7.27 -2.47 -6.26
C GLN A 229 6.99 -1.10 -5.61
N PRO A 230 6.54 -0.09 -6.37
CA PRO A 230 6.09 1.18 -5.82
C PRO A 230 5.10 0.99 -4.67
N GLY A 231 5.34 1.70 -3.56
CA GLY A 231 4.53 1.65 -2.34
C GLY A 231 4.61 0.34 -1.55
N GLN A 232 5.33 -0.67 -2.04
CA GLN A 232 5.47 -1.95 -1.36
C GLN A 232 6.36 -1.83 -0.14
N LYS A 233 5.91 -2.42 0.96
CA LYS A 233 6.66 -2.59 2.20
C LYS A 233 7.09 -4.04 2.37
N ILE A 234 8.28 -4.24 2.94
CA ILE A 234 8.72 -5.55 3.43
C ILE A 234 9.39 -5.37 4.79
N ARG A 235 9.42 -6.44 5.57
CA ARG A 235 10.10 -6.48 6.87
C ARG A 235 11.14 -7.58 6.89
N ILE A 236 12.24 -7.30 7.58
CA ILE A 236 13.34 -8.23 7.80
C ILE A 236 13.43 -8.44 9.30
N TYR A 237 13.06 -9.64 9.76
CA TYR A 237 12.97 -9.97 11.18
C TYR A 237 14.25 -10.61 11.72
N THR A 238 14.54 -10.44 13.01
CA THR A 238 15.70 -11.08 13.66
C THR A 238 15.67 -12.61 13.53
N ASN A 239 14.54 -13.26 13.83
CA ASN A 239 14.43 -14.72 13.74
C ASN A 239 13.01 -15.28 13.52
N GLU A 240 12.08 -14.45 13.06
CA GLU A 240 10.74 -14.86 12.67
C GLU A 240 10.59 -14.83 11.15
N VAL A 241 9.63 -15.60 10.62
CA VAL A 241 9.31 -15.63 9.20
C VAL A 241 7.85 -15.23 9.03
N HIS A 242 7.64 -14.09 8.38
CA HIS A 242 6.34 -13.48 8.12
C HIS A 242 6.10 -13.37 6.61
N PRO A 243 5.50 -14.39 5.96
CA PRO A 243 5.25 -14.37 4.52
C PRO A 243 4.46 -13.14 4.05
N GLU A 244 3.55 -12.64 4.87
CA GLU A 244 2.76 -11.44 4.63
C GLU A 244 3.59 -10.14 4.57
N TRP A 245 4.84 -10.18 5.06
CA TRP A 245 5.82 -9.08 5.00
C TRP A 245 7.05 -9.41 4.13
N GLY A 246 6.94 -10.41 3.26
CA GLY A 246 8.02 -10.84 2.35
C GLY A 246 8.87 -12.01 2.86
N GLY A 247 8.69 -12.44 4.12
CA GLY A 247 9.30 -13.65 4.66
C GLY A 247 10.81 -13.57 4.93
N TYR A 248 11.37 -12.36 4.99
CA TYR A 248 12.81 -12.18 5.20
C TYR A 248 13.20 -12.25 6.67
N THR A 249 14.33 -12.90 6.94
CA THR A 249 14.86 -13.08 8.29
C THR A 249 16.38 -13.07 8.31
N TYR A 250 16.97 -12.51 9.36
CA TYR A 250 18.41 -12.64 9.66
C TYR A 250 18.77 -14.08 10.08
N ASN A 251 17.76 -14.89 10.48
CA ASN A 251 17.95 -16.24 11.03
C ASN A 251 18.94 -16.26 12.22
N SER A 252 18.90 -15.19 13.04
CA SER A 252 19.81 -15.00 14.17
C SER A 252 19.15 -15.42 15.48
N ARG A 253 19.80 -16.30 16.24
CA ARG A 253 19.32 -16.67 17.59
C ARG A 253 19.58 -15.61 18.65
N ARG A 254 20.19 -14.49 18.27
CA ARG A 254 20.51 -13.35 19.14
C ARG A 254 19.93 -12.07 18.55
N PRO A 255 19.57 -11.09 19.38
CA PRO A 255 19.18 -9.77 18.90
C PRO A 255 20.21 -9.19 17.94
N ILE A 256 19.73 -8.54 16.89
CA ILE A 256 20.54 -7.83 15.90
C ILE A 256 20.57 -6.34 16.25
N TRP A 257 19.49 -5.81 16.81
CA TRP A 257 19.32 -4.38 17.04
C TRP A 257 19.56 -4.03 18.50
N ASN A 258 20.40 -3.03 18.76
CA ASN A 258 20.76 -2.65 20.12
C ASN A 258 19.64 -1.87 20.81
N ASP A 259 19.07 -2.40 21.89
CA ASP A 259 18.04 -1.76 22.72
C ASP A 259 18.33 -0.29 23.10
N LYS A 260 19.61 0.08 23.24
CA LYS A 260 20.05 1.45 23.61
C LYS A 260 20.07 2.41 22.42
N GLY A 261 20.07 1.90 21.20
CA GLY A 261 20.13 2.67 19.97
C GLY A 261 21.25 2.26 19.03
N ASP A 262 20.97 2.33 17.74
CA ASP A 262 21.86 2.04 16.64
C ASP A 262 21.41 2.80 15.38
N ALA A 263 22.16 2.66 14.28
CA ALA A 263 21.80 3.18 12.97
C ALA A 263 21.65 2.02 11.97
N ALA A 264 20.41 1.68 11.62
CA ALA A 264 20.15 0.72 10.56
C ALA A 264 20.51 1.36 9.21
N LYS A 265 21.30 0.67 8.39
CA LYS A 265 21.81 1.16 7.12
C LYS A 265 21.48 0.17 6.02
N LEU A 266 20.81 0.68 4.99
CA LEU A 266 20.54 -0.02 3.74
C LEU A 266 21.59 0.43 2.72
N ARG A 267 22.32 -0.53 2.14
CA ARG A 267 23.40 -0.26 1.19
C ARG A 267 23.17 -0.99 -0.13
N ASP A 268 23.55 -0.34 -1.22
CA ASP A 268 23.58 -0.96 -2.53
C ASP A 268 24.75 -1.97 -2.66
N PRO A 269 24.86 -2.74 -3.76
CA PRO A 269 25.95 -3.70 -3.94
C PRO A 269 27.34 -3.07 -4.06
N GLY A 270 27.42 -1.76 -4.34
CA GLY A 270 28.65 -0.99 -4.32
C GLY A 270 29.06 -0.53 -2.92
N GLY A 271 28.22 -0.74 -1.92
CA GLY A 271 28.42 -0.32 -0.53
C GLY A 271 27.96 1.11 -0.24
N ALA A 272 27.33 1.80 -1.20
CA ALA A 272 26.79 3.14 -0.98
C ALA A 272 25.55 3.04 -0.07
N VAL A 273 25.48 3.90 0.95
CA VAL A 273 24.31 3.99 1.84
C VAL A 273 23.16 4.65 1.09
N VAL A 274 22.09 3.91 0.86
CA VAL A 274 20.85 4.38 0.22
C VAL A 274 19.89 4.98 1.25
N SER A 275 19.82 4.37 2.44
CA SER A 275 18.97 4.84 3.53
C SER A 275 19.60 4.51 4.88
N GLU A 276 19.43 5.42 5.84
CA GLU A 276 19.87 5.25 7.22
C GLU A 276 18.74 5.65 8.18
N PHE A 277 18.55 4.87 9.23
CA PHE A 277 17.59 5.14 10.29
C PHE A 277 18.25 4.99 11.66
N GLY A 278 18.53 6.13 12.29
CA GLY A 278 19.04 6.20 13.65
C GLY A 278 17.92 6.14 14.69
N TYR A 279 18.11 5.37 15.75
CA TYR A 279 17.17 5.25 16.86
C TYR A 279 17.87 5.21 18.22
N GLY A 280 17.13 5.38 19.31
CA GLY A 280 17.69 5.44 20.67
C GLY A 280 18.81 6.49 20.77
N SER A 281 19.98 6.09 21.23
CA SER A 281 21.18 6.95 21.32
C SER A 281 21.72 7.48 19.97
N LYS A 282 21.22 6.97 18.83
CA LYS A 282 21.56 7.41 17.47
C LYS A 282 20.41 8.13 16.78
N ALA A 283 19.29 8.34 17.46
CA ALA A 283 18.17 9.10 16.89
C ALA A 283 18.64 10.53 16.53
N PRO A 284 18.17 11.10 15.40
CA PRO A 284 18.41 12.50 15.09
C PRO A 284 17.97 13.37 16.28
N THR A 285 18.78 14.36 16.64
CA THR A 285 18.35 15.38 17.59
C THR A 285 17.16 16.15 16.99
N PRO A 286 16.09 16.41 17.79
CA PRO A 286 14.95 17.19 17.34
C PRO A 286 15.32 18.61 16.90
#